data_AF-A0A2A5CBA7-F1
#
_entry.id   AF-A0A2A5CBA7-F1
#
_cell.length_a   1.000
_cell.length_b   1.000
_cell.length_c   1.000
_cell.angle_alpha   90.00
_cell.angle_beta   90.00
_cell.angle_gamma   90.00
#
_symmetry.space_group_name_H-M   'P 1'
#
loop_
_entity.id
_entity.type
_entity.pdbx_description
1 polymer ?
#
loop_
_entity_poly.entity_id
_entity_poly.type
_entity_poly.pdbx_seq_one_letter_code
_entity_poly.pdbx_strand_id
1 'polypeptide(L)'
;MINRDEILTVADETGLTPNVVEKDFVLGWLLAAVNANSALSDAWVFKGGTCLKKCYFETYRFSEDLDFTLKDASQLNEAFLKEQFGSISEWLYEESGIVIPTDRLVFDVYDNPRGSISCEGKVYYESYFASGKRSIPKIKFDLTADEVLVLPPSRQEVFHTYSDLPKDKIYINSYSYPEVFGEKIRALGERGRPRDLYDVINLYRNEQLPSAAVIQDVLAQKCDYKKITLPDYADMEAYKDAMLNNWEPMLAHQLPALPSLDVYWEALPEFFDWLHGRTHQQRAVLEEVASSGELYRPAYGQLGLKTLSGNSLEIIRFAAGNRLCVELDYTDLKGNRSSRVIEPYSLRRAQNGNILLYAVRVEDGEIRAYKINQINDASVTNRIFVPRYQVELSPTGNIAEVSRSTGSSSSLGAPRRSTKVSSIGNRSPRLRTASLASGPTYIYKCPVCDKKFRRKSQNPKLNAHKTKDGWPCAGRTGYYENTIY
;
A
#
# COMPACT_ATOMS: atom_id res chain seq x y z
N MET A 1 19.37 3.98 -4.94
CA MET A 1 19.71 2.55 -4.79
C MET A 1 19.82 2.25 -3.31
N ILE A 2 18.87 1.47 -2.78
CA ILE A 2 18.96 0.87 -1.46
C ILE A 2 20.11 -0.16 -1.39
N ASN A 3 20.63 -0.44 -0.19
CA ASN A 3 21.57 -1.54 0.05
C ASN A 3 20.91 -2.71 0.80
N ARG A 4 21.58 -3.86 0.81
CA ARG A 4 21.10 -5.07 1.48
C ARG A 4 20.90 -4.90 2.98
N ASP A 5 21.74 -4.12 3.64
CA ASP A 5 21.72 -3.93 5.10
C ASP A 5 20.52 -3.09 5.55
N GLU A 6 20.06 -2.15 4.71
CA GLU A 6 18.84 -1.39 4.96
C GLU A 6 17.61 -2.31 4.93
N ILE A 7 17.53 -3.24 3.97
CA ILE A 7 16.43 -4.22 3.91
C ILE A 7 16.43 -5.11 5.15
N LEU A 8 17.60 -5.58 5.59
CA LEU A 8 17.73 -6.36 6.83
C LEU A 8 17.31 -5.56 8.06
N THR A 9 17.69 -4.28 8.12
CA THR A 9 17.30 -3.38 9.21
C THR A 9 15.79 -3.23 9.29
N VAL A 10 15.13 -2.94 8.16
CA VAL A 10 13.67 -2.79 8.11
C VAL A 10 12.95 -4.11 8.39
N ALA A 11 13.50 -5.24 7.95
CA ALA A 11 12.96 -6.57 8.26
C ALA A 11 12.97 -6.85 9.77
N ASP A 12 14.07 -6.55 10.44
CA ASP A 12 14.21 -6.65 11.89
C ASP A 12 13.27 -5.68 12.62
N GLU A 13 13.19 -4.42 12.18
CA GLU A 13 12.29 -3.41 12.73
C GLU A 13 10.80 -3.76 12.53
N THR A 14 10.42 -4.47 11.47
CA THR A 14 9.00 -4.80 11.21
C THR A 14 8.60 -6.20 11.69
N GLY A 15 9.56 -7.03 12.10
CA GLY A 15 9.34 -8.44 12.44
C GLY A 15 9.03 -9.31 11.22
N LEU A 16 9.43 -8.88 10.01
CA LEU A 16 9.13 -9.56 8.75
C LEU A 16 10.36 -10.22 8.16
N THR A 17 10.16 -11.11 7.20
CA THR A 17 11.29 -11.70 6.48
C THR A 17 11.92 -10.69 5.51
N PRO A 18 13.24 -10.73 5.27
CA PRO A 18 13.90 -9.86 4.31
C PRO A 18 13.30 -9.91 2.89
N ASN A 19 12.80 -11.07 2.47
CA ASN A 19 12.15 -11.25 1.17
C ASN A 19 10.84 -10.45 1.05
N VAL A 20 10.05 -10.36 2.13
CA VAL A 20 8.81 -9.58 2.16
C VAL A 20 9.13 -8.09 2.06
N VAL A 21 10.14 -7.62 2.80
CA VAL A 21 10.58 -6.22 2.77
C VAL A 21 11.22 -5.85 1.43
N GLU A 22 12.06 -6.70 0.86
CA GLU A 22 12.61 -6.49 -0.49
C GLU A 22 11.50 -6.38 -1.53
N LYS A 23 10.48 -7.25 -1.44
CA LYS A 23 9.35 -7.21 -2.37
C LYS A 23 8.54 -5.93 -2.20
N ASP A 24 8.30 -5.46 -0.97
CA ASP A 24 7.66 -4.17 -0.71
C ASP A 24 8.43 -2.97 -1.31
N PHE A 25 9.77 -2.99 -1.20
CA PHE A 25 10.65 -2.03 -1.85
C PHE A 25 10.49 -2.03 -3.38
N VAL A 26 10.52 -3.21 -4.02
CA VAL A 26 10.38 -3.32 -5.48
C VAL A 26 8.98 -2.89 -5.95
N LEU A 27 7.92 -3.18 -5.17
CA LEU A 27 6.56 -2.73 -5.46
C LEU A 27 6.47 -1.20 -5.56
N GLY A 28 7.11 -0.47 -4.64
CA GLY A 28 7.13 1.00 -4.66
C GLY A 28 7.74 1.56 -5.95
N TRP A 29 8.88 0.99 -6.36
CA TRP A 29 9.55 1.40 -7.60
C TRP A 29 8.79 1.00 -8.87
N LEU A 30 8.15 -0.17 -8.90
CA LEU A 30 7.29 -0.56 -10.02
C LEU A 30 6.10 0.40 -10.18
N LEU A 31 5.48 0.84 -9.09
CA LEU A 31 4.45 1.87 -9.12
C LEU A 31 4.99 3.20 -9.67
N ALA A 32 6.20 3.61 -9.27
CA ALA A 32 6.87 4.78 -9.84
C ALA A 32 7.07 4.65 -11.35
N ALA A 33 7.50 3.47 -11.82
CA ALA A 33 7.75 3.22 -13.23
C ALA A 33 6.47 3.19 -14.07
N VAL A 34 5.38 2.60 -13.55
CA VAL A 34 4.05 2.65 -14.18
C VAL A 34 3.57 4.10 -14.30
N ASN A 35 3.72 4.90 -13.25
CA ASN A 35 3.35 6.32 -13.27
C ASN A 35 4.26 7.17 -14.18
N ALA A 36 5.53 6.80 -14.36
CA ALA A 36 6.44 7.47 -15.28
C ALA A 36 6.19 7.11 -16.75
N ASN A 37 5.52 5.98 -17.02
CA ASN A 37 5.19 5.52 -18.35
C ASN A 37 3.98 6.27 -18.91
N SER A 38 4.16 7.04 -19.99
CA SER A 38 3.07 7.86 -20.56
C SER A 38 1.94 7.04 -21.19
N ALA A 39 2.19 5.80 -21.60
CA ALA A 39 1.16 4.92 -22.13
C ALA A 39 0.30 4.31 -21.01
N LEU A 40 0.84 4.18 -19.80
CA LEU A 40 0.17 3.50 -18.68
C LEU A 40 -0.41 4.47 -17.64
N SER A 41 0.31 5.54 -17.30
CA SER A 41 -0.01 6.45 -16.18
C SER A 41 -1.46 6.96 -16.13
N ASP A 42 -2.02 7.38 -17.27
CA ASP A 42 -3.40 7.87 -17.34
C ASP A 42 -4.43 6.76 -17.59
N ALA A 43 -3.98 5.62 -18.15
CA ALA A 43 -4.85 4.50 -18.54
C ALA A 43 -5.03 3.46 -17.44
N TRP A 44 -4.08 3.35 -16.50
CA TRP A 44 -4.06 2.33 -15.45
C TRP A 44 -4.44 2.96 -14.11
N VAL A 45 -5.35 2.31 -13.39
CA VAL A 45 -5.78 2.74 -12.07
C VAL A 45 -5.48 1.63 -11.06
N PHE A 46 -4.58 1.92 -10.13
CA PHE A 46 -4.11 0.98 -9.11
C PHE A 46 -5.19 0.67 -8.07
N LYS A 47 -5.32 -0.60 -7.67
CA LYS A 47 -6.36 -1.04 -6.73
C LYS A 47 -5.91 -2.21 -5.85
N GLY A 48 -6.86 -2.84 -5.16
CA GLY A 48 -6.62 -4.04 -4.36
C GLY A 48 -5.94 -3.78 -3.00
N GLY A 49 -5.41 -4.84 -2.40
CA GLY A 49 -4.83 -4.78 -1.05
C GLY A 49 -3.51 -4.01 -0.99
N THR A 50 -2.69 -4.13 -2.04
CA THR A 50 -1.42 -3.40 -2.12
C THR A 50 -1.65 -1.89 -2.26
N CYS A 51 -2.75 -1.46 -2.91
CA CYS A 51 -3.17 -0.06 -2.93
C CYS A 51 -3.46 0.48 -1.54
N LEU A 52 -4.15 -0.29 -0.68
CA LEU A 52 -4.41 0.11 0.70
C LEU A 52 -3.11 0.33 1.47
N LYS A 53 -2.19 -0.63 1.39
CA LYS A 53 -0.90 -0.52 2.09
C LYS A 53 -0.04 0.62 1.56
N LYS A 54 0.06 0.77 0.23
CA LYS A 54 0.99 1.72 -0.41
C LYS A 54 0.46 3.14 -0.49
N CYS A 55 -0.86 3.37 -0.46
CA CYS A 55 -1.43 4.71 -0.66
C CYS A 55 -2.16 5.28 0.57
N TYR A 56 -2.62 4.42 1.49
CA TYR A 56 -3.56 4.84 2.55
C TYR A 56 -3.10 4.47 3.96
N PHE A 57 -2.57 3.25 4.17
CA PHE A 57 -2.30 2.73 5.52
C PHE A 57 -0.94 2.02 5.60
N GLU A 58 0.08 2.66 6.17
CA GLU A 58 1.43 2.07 6.27
C GLU A 58 1.49 0.79 7.11
N THR A 59 0.75 0.76 8.23
CA THR A 59 0.68 -0.37 9.18
C THR A 59 -0.23 -1.51 8.71
N TYR A 60 -0.70 -1.46 7.46
CA TYR A 60 -1.57 -2.49 6.88
C TYR A 60 -0.78 -3.76 6.52
N ARG A 61 -1.50 -4.88 6.38
CA ARG A 61 -0.90 -6.16 5.99
C ARG A 61 -0.12 -6.06 4.68
N PHE A 62 1.00 -6.76 4.61
CA PHE A 62 1.80 -6.81 3.40
C PHE A 62 1.04 -7.56 2.29
N SER A 63 1.27 -7.11 1.06
CA SER A 63 0.66 -7.70 -0.12
C SER A 63 1.72 -7.74 -1.22
N GLU A 64 1.59 -8.73 -2.08
CA GLU A 64 2.68 -9.18 -2.96
C GLU A 64 2.40 -8.95 -4.44
N ASP A 65 1.16 -8.60 -4.76
CA ASP A 65 0.62 -8.49 -6.12
C ASP A 65 0.26 -7.03 -6.44
N LEU A 66 0.22 -6.66 -7.71
CA LEU A 66 -0.21 -5.34 -8.17
C LEU A 66 -1.46 -5.49 -9.03
N ASP A 67 -2.60 -5.06 -8.48
CA ASP A 67 -3.88 -5.08 -9.17
C ASP A 67 -4.13 -3.74 -9.88
N PHE A 68 -4.50 -3.77 -11.16
CA PHE A 68 -4.88 -2.57 -11.91
C PHE A 68 -6.19 -2.77 -12.67
N THR A 69 -6.98 -1.71 -12.71
CA THR A 69 -8.06 -1.56 -13.67
C THR A 69 -7.60 -0.66 -14.81
N LEU A 70 -7.69 -1.16 -16.03
CA LEU A 70 -7.33 -0.50 -17.27
C LEU A 70 -8.56 0.20 -17.85
N LYS A 71 -8.42 1.48 -18.18
CA LYS A 71 -9.46 2.28 -18.87
C LYS A 71 -9.54 1.96 -20.36
N ASP A 72 -8.48 1.38 -20.92
CA ASP A 72 -8.38 0.98 -22.32
C ASP A 72 -8.08 -0.52 -22.40
N ALA A 73 -9.11 -1.30 -22.74
CA ALA A 73 -9.01 -2.76 -22.86
C ALA A 73 -8.05 -3.19 -24.00
N SER A 74 -7.77 -2.34 -24.98
CA SER A 74 -6.83 -2.67 -26.07
C SER A 74 -5.39 -2.85 -25.59
N GLN A 75 -5.07 -2.32 -24.39
CA GLN A 75 -3.79 -2.50 -23.74
C GLN A 75 -3.61 -3.89 -23.11
N LEU A 76 -4.67 -4.69 -22.99
CA LEU A 76 -4.58 -6.12 -22.64
C LEU A 76 -4.09 -6.93 -23.84
N ASN A 77 -2.88 -6.62 -24.28
CA ASN A 77 -2.23 -7.22 -25.43
C ASN A 77 -0.78 -7.59 -25.05
N GLU A 78 -0.42 -8.85 -25.25
CA GLU A 78 0.88 -9.37 -24.82
C GLU A 78 2.07 -8.61 -25.44
N ALA A 79 2.00 -8.27 -26.73
CA ALA A 79 3.09 -7.58 -27.42
C ALA A 79 3.26 -6.14 -26.88
N PHE A 80 2.15 -5.42 -26.71
CA PHE A 80 2.15 -4.10 -26.08
C PHE A 80 2.72 -4.15 -24.66
N LEU A 81 2.25 -5.08 -23.83
CA LEU A 81 2.71 -5.21 -22.44
C LEU A 81 4.21 -5.53 -22.37
N LYS A 82 4.71 -6.44 -23.21
CA LYS A 82 6.15 -6.75 -23.30
C LYS A 82 6.99 -5.54 -23.71
N GLU A 83 6.52 -4.74 -24.66
CA GLU A 83 7.19 -3.50 -25.08
C GLU A 83 7.26 -2.47 -23.93
N GLN A 84 6.12 -2.20 -23.28
CA GLN A 84 6.05 -1.24 -22.19
C GLN A 84 6.87 -1.68 -20.98
N PHE A 85 6.82 -2.96 -20.61
CA PHE A 85 7.63 -3.49 -19.50
C PHE A 85 9.12 -3.62 -19.83
N GLY A 86 9.49 -3.74 -21.11
CA GLY A 86 10.86 -3.56 -21.56
C GLY A 86 11.39 -2.16 -21.25
N SER A 87 10.59 -1.13 -21.58
CA SER A 87 10.93 0.27 -21.28
C SER A 87 10.96 0.55 -19.76
N ILE A 88 10.03 -0.03 -18.99
CA ILE A 88 10.03 0.04 -17.52
C ILE A 88 11.28 -0.62 -16.92
N SER A 89 11.71 -1.77 -17.45
CA SER A 89 12.93 -2.44 -16.97
C SER A 89 14.16 -1.55 -17.13
N GLU A 90 14.33 -0.91 -18.29
CA GLU A 90 15.41 0.05 -18.52
C GLU A 90 15.34 1.23 -17.54
N TRP A 91 14.15 1.82 -17.36
CA TRP A 91 13.95 2.95 -16.47
C TRP A 91 14.25 2.61 -14.99
N LEU A 92 13.76 1.46 -14.51
CA LEU A 92 14.01 0.98 -13.15
C LEU A 92 15.49 0.75 -12.88
N TYR A 93 16.20 0.20 -13.85
CA TYR A 93 17.65 0.03 -13.72
C TYR A 93 18.38 1.38 -13.56
N GLU A 94 17.96 2.40 -14.30
CA GLU A 94 18.59 3.72 -14.25
C GLU A 94 18.30 4.48 -12.96
N GLU A 95 17.06 4.43 -12.47
CA GLU A 95 16.60 5.21 -11.31
C GLU A 95 16.92 4.53 -9.97
N SER A 96 16.79 3.21 -9.88
CA SER A 96 16.90 2.47 -8.61
C SER A 96 17.89 1.32 -8.63
N GLY A 97 18.43 0.96 -9.79
CA GLY A 97 19.35 -0.18 -9.93
C GLY A 97 18.67 -1.54 -9.92
N ILE A 98 17.33 -1.58 -9.86
CA ILE A 98 16.55 -2.82 -9.93
C ILE A 98 16.70 -3.41 -11.33
N VAL A 99 17.03 -4.71 -11.39
CA VAL A 99 17.18 -5.43 -12.66
C VAL A 99 15.96 -6.32 -12.87
N ILE A 100 15.23 -6.07 -13.96
CA ILE A 100 14.14 -6.93 -14.44
C ILE A 100 14.59 -7.61 -15.74
N PRO A 101 14.84 -8.93 -15.73
CA PRO A 101 15.20 -9.66 -16.94
C PRO A 101 14.02 -9.69 -17.94
N THR A 102 14.13 -8.93 -19.02
CA THR A 102 13.05 -8.76 -20.01
C THR A 102 12.71 -10.05 -20.75
N ASP A 103 13.66 -10.98 -20.85
CA ASP A 103 13.48 -12.33 -21.41
C ASP A 103 12.60 -13.23 -20.53
N ARG A 104 12.33 -12.82 -19.28
CA ARG A 104 11.48 -13.55 -18.32
C ARG A 104 10.11 -12.93 -18.10
N LEU A 105 9.78 -11.84 -18.79
CA LEU A 105 8.45 -11.25 -18.70
C LEU A 105 7.40 -12.21 -19.27
N VAL A 106 6.38 -12.51 -18.46
CA VAL A 106 5.23 -13.31 -18.87
C VAL A 106 3.99 -12.45 -18.75
N PHE A 107 3.15 -12.44 -19.78
CA PHE A 107 1.84 -11.80 -19.79
C PHE A 107 0.84 -12.78 -20.37
N ASP A 108 0.11 -13.44 -19.49
CA ASP A 108 -0.88 -14.44 -19.86
C ASP A 108 -2.22 -13.71 -20.04
N VAL A 109 -2.60 -13.41 -21.29
CA VAL A 109 -3.89 -12.79 -21.63
C VAL A 109 -4.94 -13.90 -21.83
N TYR A 110 -6.08 -13.80 -21.15
CA TYR A 110 -7.12 -14.82 -21.17
C TYR A 110 -8.53 -14.23 -21.03
N ASP A 111 -9.52 -14.98 -21.49
CA ASP A 111 -10.93 -14.68 -21.22
C ASP A 111 -11.29 -15.16 -19.81
N ASN A 112 -11.75 -14.23 -18.97
CA ASN A 112 -12.20 -14.54 -17.64
C ASN A 112 -13.58 -15.24 -17.65
N PRO A 113 -14.05 -15.82 -16.53
CA PRO A 113 -15.35 -16.52 -16.50
C PRO A 113 -16.57 -15.67 -16.89
N ARG A 114 -16.44 -14.35 -16.96
CA ARG A 114 -17.48 -13.42 -17.42
C ARG A 114 -17.39 -13.10 -18.92
N GLY A 115 -16.48 -13.74 -19.64
CA GLY A 115 -16.26 -13.53 -21.08
C GLY A 115 -15.57 -12.20 -21.39
N SER A 116 -14.84 -11.62 -20.43
CA SER A 116 -14.05 -10.40 -20.62
C SER A 116 -12.55 -10.71 -20.60
N ILE A 117 -11.77 -9.96 -21.36
CA ILE A 117 -10.32 -10.13 -21.41
C ILE A 117 -9.70 -9.66 -20.07
N SER A 118 -8.75 -10.44 -19.56
CA SER A 118 -7.92 -10.11 -18.40
C SER A 118 -6.48 -10.56 -18.67
N CYS A 119 -5.52 -10.08 -17.88
CA CYS A 119 -4.13 -10.51 -18.01
C CYS A 119 -3.48 -10.73 -16.64
N GLU A 120 -2.82 -11.88 -16.48
CA GLU A 120 -1.87 -12.13 -15.39
C GLU A 120 -0.44 -11.86 -15.91
N GLY A 121 0.19 -10.80 -15.42
CA GLY A 121 1.59 -10.48 -15.66
C GLY A 121 2.50 -11.06 -14.58
N LYS A 122 3.68 -11.56 -14.95
CA LYS A 122 4.73 -12.00 -14.01
C LYS A 122 6.01 -11.24 -14.32
N VAL A 123 6.40 -10.37 -13.39
CA VAL A 123 7.58 -9.53 -13.49
C VAL A 123 8.64 -10.03 -12.51
N TYR A 124 9.70 -10.60 -13.03
CA TYR A 124 10.80 -11.17 -12.26
C TYR A 124 11.88 -10.11 -12.00
N TYR A 125 12.53 -10.16 -10.84
CA TYR A 125 13.60 -9.20 -10.49
C TYR A 125 14.79 -9.87 -9.81
N GLU A 126 16.00 -9.37 -10.03
CA GLU A 126 17.18 -9.85 -9.32
C GLU A 126 17.11 -9.46 -7.83
N SER A 127 17.25 -10.45 -6.96
CA SER A 127 17.12 -10.29 -5.50
C SER A 127 18.49 -10.31 -4.82
N TYR A 128 18.60 -9.57 -3.71
CA TYR A 128 19.73 -9.63 -2.79
C TYR A 128 19.76 -10.90 -1.94
N PHE A 129 18.63 -11.59 -1.80
CA PHE A 129 18.45 -12.72 -0.87
C PHE A 129 18.16 -14.03 -1.58
N ALA A 130 17.75 -14.00 -2.84
CA ALA A 130 17.55 -15.19 -3.65
C ALA A 130 18.64 -15.36 -4.72
N SER A 131 19.35 -16.49 -4.68
CA SER A 131 20.39 -16.83 -5.66
C SER A 131 20.01 -18.06 -6.51
N GLY A 132 20.20 -17.95 -7.83
CA GLY A 132 20.08 -19.07 -8.78
C GLY A 132 18.90 -18.97 -9.77
N LYS A 133 19.06 -19.53 -10.97
CA LYS A 133 18.10 -19.40 -12.10
C LYS A 133 16.66 -19.86 -11.79
N ARG A 134 16.46 -20.75 -10.81
CA ARG A 134 15.17 -21.34 -10.41
C ARG A 134 14.47 -20.63 -9.24
N SER A 135 15.11 -19.64 -8.61
CA SER A 135 14.60 -18.99 -7.39
C SER A 135 14.50 -17.47 -7.51
N ILE A 136 14.43 -16.92 -8.73
CA ILE A 136 14.24 -15.47 -8.92
C ILE A 136 12.81 -15.10 -8.48
N PRO A 137 12.63 -14.16 -7.55
CA PRO A 137 11.32 -13.74 -7.11
C PRO A 137 10.58 -12.99 -8.23
N LYS A 138 9.26 -12.91 -8.07
CA LYS A 138 8.37 -12.24 -9.00
C LYS A 138 7.32 -11.40 -8.27
N ILE A 139 6.88 -10.36 -8.97
CA ILE A 139 5.68 -9.59 -8.65
C ILE A 139 4.64 -9.93 -9.70
N LYS A 140 3.45 -10.30 -9.25
CA LYS A 140 2.32 -10.53 -10.14
C LYS A 140 1.62 -9.21 -10.43
N PHE A 141 1.15 -9.07 -11.66
CA PHE A 141 0.27 -8.00 -12.08
C PHE A 141 -1.07 -8.61 -12.48
N ASP A 142 -2.14 -8.23 -11.82
CA ASP A 142 -3.49 -8.62 -12.19
C ASP A 142 -4.15 -7.43 -12.90
N LEU A 143 -4.29 -7.54 -14.22
CA LEU A 143 -4.79 -6.48 -15.09
C LEU A 143 -6.19 -6.81 -15.58
N THR A 144 -7.16 -5.96 -15.27
CA THR A 144 -8.55 -6.13 -15.71
C THR A 144 -9.08 -4.88 -16.40
N ALA A 145 -9.96 -5.06 -17.39
CA ALA A 145 -10.68 -3.95 -18.03
C ALA A 145 -12.21 -4.08 -17.87
N ASP A 146 -12.67 -5.09 -17.14
CA ASP A 146 -14.07 -5.38 -16.85
C ASP A 146 -14.47 -4.92 -15.45
N GLU A 147 -14.12 -3.69 -15.08
CA GLU A 147 -14.46 -3.11 -13.79
C GLU A 147 -15.11 -1.74 -13.97
N VAL A 148 -16.09 -1.42 -13.13
CA VAL A 148 -16.66 -0.08 -13.06
C VAL A 148 -15.88 0.76 -12.05
N LEU A 149 -15.41 1.91 -12.52
CA LEU A 149 -14.92 3.00 -11.67
C LEU A 149 -16.12 3.87 -11.28
N VAL A 150 -16.58 3.76 -10.04
CA VAL A 150 -17.71 4.56 -9.55
C VAL A 150 -17.25 5.98 -9.23
N LEU A 151 -16.11 6.09 -8.56
CA LEU A 151 -15.46 7.36 -8.22
C LEU A 151 -14.28 7.64 -9.16
N PRO A 152 -13.96 8.93 -9.40
CA PRO A 152 -12.80 9.29 -10.20
C PRO A 152 -11.51 8.75 -9.54
N PRO A 153 -10.50 8.37 -10.34
CA PRO A 153 -9.19 8.00 -9.82
C PRO A 153 -8.60 9.07 -8.90
N SER A 154 -8.05 8.62 -7.79
CA SER A 154 -7.39 9.46 -6.80
C SER A 154 -5.88 9.42 -7.04
N ARG A 155 -5.24 10.58 -7.18
CA ARG A 155 -3.78 10.64 -7.28
C ARG A 155 -3.19 10.59 -5.88
N GLN A 156 -2.53 9.48 -5.55
CA GLN A 156 -2.02 9.20 -4.22
C GLN A 156 -0.49 9.17 -4.19
N GLU A 157 0.08 9.63 -3.07
CA GLU A 157 1.49 9.40 -2.77
C GLU A 157 1.68 7.92 -2.42
N VAL A 158 2.71 7.30 -2.98
CA VAL A 158 3.08 5.91 -2.66
C VAL A 158 4.07 5.94 -1.51
N PHE A 159 3.73 5.26 -0.41
CA PHE A 159 4.63 5.06 0.71
C PHE A 159 5.85 4.24 0.29
N HIS A 160 6.97 4.94 0.25
CA HIS A 160 8.30 4.40 -0.04
C HIS A 160 9.25 4.98 0.98
N THR A 161 9.43 4.26 2.08
CA THR A 161 10.13 4.77 3.26
C THR A 161 11.64 4.65 3.14
N TYR A 162 12.14 4.01 2.09
CA TYR A 162 13.56 3.70 1.91
C TYR A 162 14.41 4.92 1.54
N SER A 163 15.71 4.84 1.83
CA SER A 163 16.69 5.91 1.66
C SER A 163 16.84 6.42 0.22
N ASP A 164 16.38 5.65 -0.78
CA ASP A 164 16.41 6.02 -2.19
C ASP A 164 15.11 6.65 -2.71
N LEU A 165 14.21 7.05 -1.82
CA LEU A 165 13.02 7.84 -2.15
C LEU A 165 13.39 9.02 -3.09
N PRO A 166 12.76 9.12 -4.28
CA PRO A 166 12.98 10.26 -5.17
C PRO A 166 12.61 11.59 -4.51
N LYS A 167 13.30 12.68 -4.90
CA LYS A 167 13.01 14.03 -4.40
C LYS A 167 11.56 14.46 -4.63
N ASP A 168 11.01 14.09 -5.78
CA ASP A 168 9.63 14.39 -6.17
C ASP A 168 8.63 13.36 -5.64
N LYS A 169 9.04 12.49 -4.70
CA LYS A 169 8.27 11.38 -4.14
C LYS A 169 7.79 10.43 -5.24
N ILE A 170 6.96 9.46 -4.88
CA ILE A 170 6.32 8.54 -5.82
C ILE A 170 4.82 8.80 -5.77
N TYR A 171 4.17 8.86 -6.93
CA TYR A 171 2.73 9.03 -7.06
C TYR A 171 2.15 7.98 -8.00
N ILE A 172 0.87 7.66 -7.82
CA ILE A 172 0.12 6.77 -8.73
C ILE A 172 -1.35 7.19 -8.77
N ASN A 173 -2.01 6.97 -9.91
CA ASN A 173 -3.47 7.01 -10.00
C ASN A 173 -4.04 5.71 -9.40
N SER A 174 -4.82 5.82 -8.34
CA SER A 174 -5.41 4.68 -7.64
C SER A 174 -6.91 4.83 -7.45
N TYR A 175 -7.55 3.74 -7.05
CA TYR A 175 -8.91 3.79 -6.52
C TYR A 175 -8.91 4.69 -5.28
N SER A 176 -9.92 5.54 -5.15
CA SER A 176 -10.15 6.29 -3.91
C SER A 176 -10.42 5.32 -2.74
N TYR A 177 -10.22 5.76 -1.51
CA TYR A 177 -10.49 4.92 -0.34
C TYR A 177 -11.93 4.33 -0.34
N PRO A 178 -13.01 5.11 -0.58
CA PRO A 178 -14.36 4.54 -0.70
C PRO A 178 -14.49 3.51 -1.83
N GLU A 179 -13.83 3.74 -2.97
CA GLU A 179 -13.84 2.85 -4.14
C GLU A 179 -13.23 1.47 -3.81
N VAL A 180 -12.05 1.45 -3.16
CA VAL A 180 -11.40 0.21 -2.73
C VAL A 180 -12.26 -0.49 -1.67
N PHE A 181 -12.82 0.26 -0.72
CA PHE A 181 -13.61 -0.33 0.35
C PHE A 181 -14.88 -1.01 -0.19
N GLY A 182 -15.64 -0.36 -1.09
CA GLY A 182 -16.77 -0.98 -1.76
C GLY A 182 -16.37 -2.23 -2.56
N GLU A 183 -15.22 -2.21 -3.25
CA GLU A 183 -14.71 -3.40 -3.96
C GLU A 183 -14.36 -4.56 -3.00
N LYS A 184 -13.83 -4.25 -1.81
CA LYS A 184 -13.50 -5.25 -0.79
C LYS A 184 -14.74 -5.88 -0.18
N ILE A 185 -15.79 -5.10 0.09
CA ILE A 185 -17.07 -5.62 0.59
C ILE A 185 -17.72 -6.54 -0.45
N ARG A 186 -17.75 -6.11 -1.72
CA ARG A 186 -18.21 -6.94 -2.85
C ARG A 186 -17.45 -8.26 -2.92
N ALA A 187 -16.12 -8.19 -2.88
CA ALA A 187 -15.27 -9.38 -2.95
C ALA A 187 -15.47 -10.30 -1.73
N LEU A 188 -15.63 -9.75 -0.53
CA LEU A 188 -15.95 -10.53 0.67
C LEU A 188 -17.24 -11.33 0.47
N GLY A 189 -18.29 -10.68 -0.03
CA GLY A 189 -19.57 -11.32 -0.34
C GLY A 189 -19.53 -12.37 -1.45
N GLU A 190 -18.66 -12.18 -2.45
CA GLU A 190 -18.58 -13.09 -3.61
C GLU A 190 -17.75 -14.35 -3.32
N ARG A 191 -16.64 -14.22 -2.55
CA ARG A 191 -15.65 -15.30 -2.39
C ARG A 191 -15.24 -15.63 -0.96
N GLY A 192 -15.68 -14.86 0.04
CA GLY A 192 -15.48 -15.20 1.45
C GLY A 192 -14.03 -15.46 1.87
N ARG A 193 -13.04 -14.71 1.36
CA ARG A 193 -11.62 -14.96 1.68
C ARG A 193 -11.17 -14.26 2.97
N PRO A 194 -10.32 -14.90 3.80
CA PRO A 194 -9.69 -14.29 4.99
C PRO A 194 -9.13 -12.88 4.79
N ARG A 195 -8.42 -12.66 3.67
CA ARG A 195 -7.84 -11.35 3.33
C ARG A 195 -8.90 -10.26 3.14
N ASP A 196 -10.05 -10.59 2.56
CA ASP A 196 -11.12 -9.61 2.36
C ASP A 196 -11.83 -9.29 3.68
N LEU A 197 -12.03 -10.28 4.56
CA LEU A 197 -12.59 -10.05 5.90
C LEU A 197 -11.66 -9.16 6.74
N TYR A 198 -10.36 -9.51 6.78
CA TYR A 198 -9.35 -8.70 7.45
C TYR A 198 -9.37 -7.27 6.91
N ASP A 199 -9.44 -7.13 5.58
CA ASP A 199 -9.41 -5.83 4.95
C ASP A 199 -10.67 -5.00 5.30
N VAL A 200 -11.87 -5.55 5.11
CA VAL A 200 -13.15 -4.89 5.36
C VAL A 200 -13.27 -4.38 6.79
N ILE A 201 -12.94 -5.22 7.77
CA ILE A 201 -13.07 -4.84 9.19
C ILE A 201 -12.03 -3.80 9.59
N ASN A 202 -10.79 -3.89 9.09
CA ASN A 202 -9.78 -2.85 9.37
C ASN A 202 -10.11 -1.52 8.69
N LEU A 203 -10.70 -1.55 7.49
CA LEU A 203 -11.20 -0.33 6.84
C LEU A 203 -12.38 0.25 7.63
N TYR A 204 -13.32 -0.57 8.11
CA TYR A 204 -14.39 -0.13 9.00
C TYR A 204 -13.86 0.48 10.31
N ARG A 205 -12.79 -0.08 10.86
CA ARG A 205 -12.14 0.37 12.09
C ARG A 205 -11.26 1.61 11.91
N ASN A 206 -11.14 2.17 10.72
CA ASN A 206 -10.29 3.33 10.49
C ASN A 206 -10.92 4.64 11.02
N GLU A 207 -10.12 5.56 11.54
CA GLU A 207 -10.61 6.87 12.01
C GLU A 207 -11.14 7.75 10.87
N GLN A 208 -10.55 7.63 9.68
CA GLN A 208 -10.91 8.37 8.47
C GLN A 208 -11.96 7.62 7.63
N LEU A 209 -12.73 6.72 8.24
CA LEU A 209 -13.80 5.95 7.60
C LEU A 209 -14.74 6.87 6.78
N PRO A 210 -15.11 6.55 5.53
CA PRO A 210 -16.10 7.33 4.78
C PRO A 210 -17.51 7.15 5.35
N SER A 211 -18.47 8.00 4.99
CA SER A 211 -19.86 7.79 5.45
C SER A 211 -20.47 6.52 4.84
N ALA A 212 -21.27 5.77 5.60
CA ALA A 212 -21.93 4.54 5.15
C ALA A 212 -22.66 4.71 3.82
N ALA A 213 -23.38 5.82 3.64
CA ALA A 213 -24.11 6.13 2.39
C ALA A 213 -23.21 6.16 1.14
N VAL A 214 -21.98 6.67 1.25
CA VAL A 214 -21.02 6.70 0.13
C VAL A 214 -20.51 5.30 -0.18
N ILE A 215 -20.21 4.51 0.86
CA ILE A 215 -19.77 3.12 0.68
C ILE A 215 -20.88 2.25 0.09
N GLN A 216 -22.11 2.44 0.56
CA GLN A 216 -23.29 1.73 0.06
C GLN A 216 -23.58 2.05 -1.41
N ASP A 217 -23.47 3.32 -1.82
CA ASP A 217 -23.63 3.72 -3.23
C ASP A 217 -22.57 3.09 -4.14
N VAL A 218 -21.28 3.17 -3.74
CA VAL A 218 -20.18 2.53 -4.47
C VAL A 218 -20.38 1.01 -4.56
N LEU A 219 -20.74 0.37 -3.43
CA LEU A 219 -20.99 -1.07 -3.37
C LEU A 219 -22.14 -1.47 -4.29
N ALA A 220 -23.27 -0.75 -4.25
CA ALA A 220 -24.44 -1.03 -5.08
C ALA A 220 -24.10 -0.97 -6.57
N GLN A 221 -23.46 0.11 -7.03
CA GLN A 221 -23.08 0.24 -8.44
C GLN A 221 -22.09 -0.85 -8.89
N LYS A 222 -21.15 -1.24 -8.02
CA LYS A 222 -20.21 -2.34 -8.30
C LYS A 222 -20.90 -3.71 -8.34
N CYS A 223 -21.83 -3.96 -7.41
CA CYS A 223 -22.63 -5.19 -7.39
C CYS A 223 -23.52 -5.29 -8.63
N ASP A 224 -24.22 -4.22 -8.99
CA ASP A 224 -25.07 -4.13 -10.18
C ASP A 224 -24.28 -4.40 -11.45
N TYR A 225 -23.11 -3.78 -11.60
CA TYR A 225 -22.23 -4.00 -12.74
C TYR A 225 -21.77 -5.46 -12.86
N LYS A 226 -21.45 -6.11 -11.73
CA LYS A 226 -21.05 -7.53 -11.68
C LYS A 226 -22.24 -8.49 -11.65
N LYS A 227 -23.46 -7.98 -11.60
CA LYS A 227 -24.71 -8.75 -11.49
C LYS A 227 -24.72 -9.69 -10.28
N ILE A 228 -24.22 -9.20 -9.15
CA ILE A 228 -24.25 -9.91 -7.88
C ILE A 228 -25.19 -9.18 -6.91
N THR A 229 -25.81 -9.93 -6.00
CA THR A 229 -26.62 -9.36 -4.93
C THR A 229 -25.72 -8.56 -3.98
N LEU A 230 -26.29 -7.51 -3.38
CA LEU A 230 -25.65 -6.81 -2.27
C LEU A 230 -25.41 -7.81 -1.12
N PRO A 231 -24.16 -7.96 -0.64
CA PRO A 231 -23.88 -8.88 0.44
C PRO A 231 -24.45 -8.38 1.77
N ASP A 232 -24.96 -9.30 2.58
CA ASP A 232 -25.40 -9.08 3.96
C ASP A 232 -24.66 -10.02 4.92
N TYR A 233 -24.78 -9.78 6.23
CA TYR A 233 -24.19 -10.60 7.28
C TYR A 233 -24.61 -12.07 7.16
N ALA A 234 -25.88 -12.34 6.82
CA ALA A 234 -26.39 -13.70 6.68
C ALA A 234 -25.65 -14.51 5.60
N ASP A 235 -25.15 -13.84 4.55
CA ASP A 235 -24.39 -14.49 3.48
C ASP A 235 -22.99 -14.91 3.94
N MET A 236 -22.45 -14.26 4.98
CA MET A 236 -21.11 -14.55 5.47
C MET A 236 -21.02 -15.93 6.12
N GLU A 237 -22.09 -16.40 6.78
CA GLU A 237 -22.08 -17.66 7.55
C GLU A 237 -21.66 -18.87 6.71
N ALA A 238 -22.01 -18.87 5.41
CA ALA A 238 -21.61 -19.91 4.46
C ALA A 238 -20.10 -20.04 4.28
N TYR A 239 -19.33 -19.00 4.60
CA TYR A 239 -17.87 -18.96 4.44
C TYR A 239 -17.10 -19.23 5.73
N LYS A 240 -17.76 -19.35 6.89
CA LYS A 240 -17.11 -19.38 8.20
C LYS A 240 -16.06 -20.49 8.35
N ASP A 241 -16.44 -21.72 8.02
CA ASP A 241 -15.55 -22.89 8.12
C ASP A 241 -14.37 -22.78 7.15
N ALA A 242 -14.64 -22.31 5.93
CA ALA A 242 -13.60 -22.10 4.93
C ALA A 242 -12.63 -20.99 5.37
N MET A 243 -13.12 -19.91 5.98
CA MET A 243 -12.29 -18.85 6.52
C MET A 243 -11.43 -19.34 7.68
N LEU A 244 -12.00 -20.11 8.63
CA LEU A 244 -11.25 -20.65 9.76
C LEU A 244 -10.06 -21.49 9.30
N ASN A 245 -10.29 -22.40 8.35
CA ASN A 245 -9.24 -23.27 7.80
C ASN A 245 -8.16 -22.53 7.01
N ASN A 246 -8.48 -21.35 6.46
CA ASN A 246 -7.56 -20.60 5.61
C ASN A 246 -7.03 -19.30 6.27
N TRP A 247 -7.45 -18.99 7.49
CA TRP A 247 -7.11 -17.73 8.17
C TRP A 247 -5.59 -17.57 8.34
N GLU A 248 -4.96 -18.51 9.04
CA GLU A 248 -3.52 -18.51 9.26
C GLU A 248 -2.70 -18.71 7.97
N PRO A 249 -2.98 -19.72 7.12
CA PRO A 249 -2.23 -19.92 5.88
C PRO A 249 -2.20 -18.70 4.96
N MET A 250 -3.28 -17.90 4.92
CA MET A 250 -3.39 -16.76 4.01
C MET A 250 -2.84 -15.45 4.59
N LEU A 251 -2.77 -15.28 5.90
CA LEU A 251 -2.47 -13.99 6.55
C LEU A 251 -1.19 -13.98 7.38
N ALA A 252 -0.76 -15.10 7.97
CA ALA A 252 0.32 -15.11 8.96
C ALA A 252 1.64 -14.51 8.43
N HIS A 253 2.00 -14.79 7.17
CA HIS A 253 3.23 -14.26 6.55
C HIS A 253 3.14 -12.78 6.15
N GLN A 254 1.95 -12.18 6.21
CA GLN A 254 1.67 -10.80 5.79
C GLN A 254 1.54 -9.85 6.98
N LEU A 255 1.59 -10.38 8.21
CA LEU A 255 1.32 -9.66 9.44
C LEU A 255 2.46 -9.90 10.44
N PRO A 256 2.87 -8.89 11.23
CA PRO A 256 3.78 -9.09 12.35
C PRO A 256 3.23 -10.04 13.42
N ALA A 257 1.91 -10.03 13.63
CA ALA A 257 1.19 -10.97 14.47
C ALA A 257 -0.20 -11.23 13.89
N LEU A 258 -0.63 -12.50 13.90
CA LEU A 258 -1.94 -12.90 13.40
C LEU A 258 -2.97 -12.86 14.53
N PRO A 259 -3.98 -11.98 14.49
CA PRO A 259 -5.07 -12.01 15.46
C PRO A 259 -6.02 -13.17 15.14
N SER A 260 -6.79 -13.65 16.12
CA SER A 260 -7.77 -14.72 15.88
C SER A 260 -8.85 -14.31 14.86
N LEU A 261 -9.47 -15.29 14.20
CA LEU A 261 -10.60 -15.04 13.30
C LEU A 261 -11.77 -14.40 14.06
N ASP A 262 -12.03 -14.85 15.29
CA ASP A 262 -13.18 -14.38 16.10
C ASP A 262 -13.19 -12.86 16.27
N VAL A 263 -12.00 -12.26 16.48
CA VAL A 263 -11.79 -10.80 16.56
C VAL A 263 -12.36 -10.04 15.36
N TYR A 264 -12.36 -10.67 14.19
CA TYR A 264 -12.87 -10.11 12.94
C TYR A 264 -14.30 -10.54 12.66
N TRP A 265 -14.62 -11.80 12.95
CA TRP A 265 -15.93 -12.38 12.73
C TRP A 265 -17.01 -11.71 13.60
N GLU A 266 -16.73 -11.49 14.88
CA GLU A 266 -17.65 -10.87 15.83
C GLU A 266 -17.94 -9.39 15.52
N ALA A 267 -17.13 -8.75 14.67
CA ALA A 267 -17.33 -7.37 14.25
C ALA A 267 -18.25 -7.23 13.02
N LEU A 268 -18.57 -8.34 12.32
CA LEU A 268 -19.41 -8.31 11.13
C LEU A 268 -20.83 -7.77 11.38
N PRO A 269 -21.55 -8.16 12.45
CA PRO A 269 -22.90 -7.63 12.70
C PRO A 269 -22.92 -6.11 12.83
N GLU A 270 -22.02 -5.56 13.65
CA GLU A 270 -21.89 -4.11 13.84
C GLU A 270 -21.54 -3.40 12.53
N PHE A 271 -20.61 -3.98 11.75
CA PHE A 271 -20.22 -3.46 10.44
C PHE A 271 -21.40 -3.41 9.46
N PHE A 272 -22.19 -4.48 9.32
CA PHE A 272 -23.35 -4.48 8.42
C PHE A 272 -24.48 -3.58 8.91
N ASP A 273 -24.69 -3.46 10.21
CA ASP A 273 -25.62 -2.49 10.77
C ASP A 273 -25.23 -1.06 10.44
N TRP A 274 -23.94 -0.75 10.51
CA TRP A 274 -23.41 0.55 10.08
C TRP A 274 -23.56 0.75 8.58
N LEU A 275 -23.22 -0.25 7.76
CA LEU A 275 -23.31 -0.18 6.30
C LEU A 275 -24.74 0.11 5.82
N HIS A 276 -25.74 -0.48 6.50
CA HIS A 276 -27.16 -0.25 6.23
C HIS A 276 -27.72 1.03 6.86
N GLY A 277 -26.89 1.82 7.57
CA GLY A 277 -27.32 3.03 8.26
C GLY A 277 -28.23 2.77 9.45
N ARG A 278 -28.29 1.53 9.96
CA ARG A 278 -29.06 1.14 11.16
C ARG A 278 -28.38 1.64 12.43
N THR A 279 -27.06 1.75 12.41
CA THR A 279 -26.28 2.39 13.48
C THR A 279 -25.62 3.66 12.94
N HIS A 280 -25.80 4.75 13.68
CA HIS A 280 -24.93 5.89 13.55
C HIS A 280 -23.75 5.65 14.48
N GLN A 281 -22.57 5.38 13.91
CA GLN A 281 -21.34 5.59 14.66
C GLN A 281 -21.26 7.10 14.90
N GLN A 282 -21.77 7.58 16.04
CA GLN A 282 -21.43 8.91 16.51
C GLN A 282 -19.92 8.91 16.67
N ARG A 283 -19.22 9.51 15.71
CA ARG A 283 -17.83 9.87 15.89
C ARG A 283 -17.82 10.97 16.93
N ALA A 284 -17.74 10.58 18.19
CA ALA A 284 -17.17 11.47 19.17
C ALA A 284 -15.84 11.93 18.58
N VAL A 285 -15.61 13.24 18.55
CA VAL A 285 -14.27 13.75 18.33
C VAL A 285 -13.47 13.18 19.49
N LEU A 286 -12.65 12.17 19.21
CA LEU A 286 -11.85 11.54 20.24
C LEU A 286 -10.87 12.57 20.74
N GLU A 287 -10.84 12.79 22.05
CA GLU A 287 -9.85 13.68 22.63
C GLU A 287 -8.46 13.08 22.45
N GLU A 288 -7.45 13.94 22.31
CA GLU A 288 -6.07 13.49 22.44
C GLU A 288 -5.84 13.07 23.89
N VAL A 289 -5.03 12.03 24.10
CA VAL A 289 -4.55 11.71 25.45
C VAL A 289 -3.77 12.92 25.96
N ALA A 290 -4.22 13.52 27.07
CA ALA A 290 -3.55 14.66 27.70
C ALA A 290 -2.06 14.33 27.89
N SER A 291 -1.20 14.97 27.10
CA SER A 291 0.19 14.56 26.94
C SER A 291 1.12 15.77 26.87
N SER A 292 2.37 15.56 27.28
CA SER A 292 3.43 16.56 27.17
C SER A 292 4.48 16.07 26.15
N GLY A 293 4.89 16.96 25.26
CA GLY A 293 5.88 16.66 24.22
C GLY A 293 5.30 16.59 22.80
N GLU A 294 6.22 16.53 21.83
CA GLU A 294 5.88 16.53 20.42
C GLU A 294 5.48 15.13 19.97
N LEU A 295 4.49 15.06 19.09
CA LEU A 295 4.02 13.82 18.50
C LEU A 295 5.12 13.13 17.68
N TYR A 296 5.44 11.88 18.02
CA TYR A 296 6.49 11.10 17.36
C TYR A 296 5.87 10.02 16.48
N ARG A 297 5.79 10.31 15.18
CA ARG A 297 5.22 9.41 14.15
C ARG A 297 6.21 9.21 12.98
N PRO A 298 7.32 8.49 13.19
CA PRO A 298 8.20 8.12 12.08
C PRO A 298 7.48 7.19 11.10
N ALA A 299 8.02 7.05 9.89
CA ALA A 299 7.49 6.12 8.90
C ALA A 299 7.53 4.67 9.41
N TYR A 300 6.66 3.81 8.89
CA TYR A 300 6.61 2.40 9.26
C TYR A 300 7.90 1.67 8.86
N GLY A 301 8.44 0.88 9.79
CA GLY A 301 9.74 0.21 9.66
C GLY A 301 10.93 1.14 9.93
N GLN A 302 10.68 2.38 10.35
CA GLN A 302 11.69 3.38 10.73
C GLN A 302 11.45 3.92 12.14
N LEU A 303 10.70 3.19 12.96
CA LEU A 303 10.49 3.56 14.35
C LEU A 303 11.82 3.71 15.08
N GLY A 304 12.73 2.75 14.87
CA GLY A 304 14.08 2.77 15.45
C GLY A 304 14.05 2.62 16.97
N LEU A 305 13.00 1.99 17.49
CA LEU A 305 12.79 1.79 18.92
C LEU A 305 12.66 0.30 19.21
N LYS A 306 13.46 -0.12 20.19
CA LYS A 306 13.54 -1.51 20.61
C LYS A 306 13.25 -1.65 22.09
N THR A 307 12.67 -2.78 22.46
CA THR A 307 12.59 -3.25 23.84
C THR A 307 13.99 -3.52 24.39
N LEU A 308 14.11 -3.71 25.70
CA LEU A 308 15.36 -4.15 26.32
C LEU A 308 15.78 -5.56 25.90
N SER A 309 14.83 -6.42 25.48
CA SER A 309 15.11 -7.71 24.86
C SER A 309 15.62 -7.60 23.41
N GLY A 310 15.57 -6.41 22.80
CA GLY A 310 16.01 -6.15 21.43
C GLY A 310 14.91 -6.29 20.38
N ASN A 311 13.67 -6.58 20.78
CA ASN A 311 12.51 -6.69 19.89
C ASN A 311 12.04 -5.31 19.45
N SER A 312 11.59 -5.19 18.20
CA SER A 312 11.04 -3.92 17.70
C SER A 312 9.71 -3.56 18.37
N LEU A 313 9.49 -2.26 18.56
CA LEU A 313 8.23 -1.70 19.03
C LEU A 313 7.22 -1.37 17.92
N GLU A 314 7.53 -1.68 16.65
CA GLU A 314 6.54 -1.60 15.56
C GLU A 314 5.32 -2.49 15.83
N ILE A 315 5.48 -3.54 16.65
CA ILE A 315 4.39 -4.40 17.08
C ILE A 315 3.29 -3.62 17.83
N ILE A 316 3.65 -2.55 18.54
CA ILE A 316 2.71 -1.66 19.24
C ILE A 316 1.90 -0.83 18.25
N ARG A 317 2.57 -0.30 17.21
CA ARG A 317 1.90 0.46 16.14
C ARG A 317 1.00 -0.43 15.31
N PHE A 318 1.45 -1.65 15.03
CA PHE A 318 0.63 -2.70 14.41
C PHE A 318 -0.62 -2.99 15.25
N ALA A 319 -0.48 -3.26 16.55
CA ALA A 319 -1.60 -3.53 17.43
C ALA A 319 -2.59 -2.37 17.47
N ALA A 320 -2.09 -1.14 17.61
CA ALA A 320 -2.90 0.08 17.60
C ALA A 320 -3.71 0.23 16.29
N GLY A 321 -3.06 0.05 15.13
CA GLY A 321 -3.71 0.12 13.82
C GLY A 321 -4.78 -0.97 13.60
N ASN A 322 -4.71 -2.08 14.34
CA ASN A 322 -5.68 -3.19 14.30
C ASN A 322 -6.67 -3.17 15.48
N ARG A 323 -6.62 -2.14 16.34
CA ARG A 323 -7.40 -2.01 17.59
C ARG A 323 -7.21 -3.16 18.58
N LEU A 324 -6.00 -3.71 18.65
CA LEU A 324 -5.62 -4.80 19.55
C LEU A 324 -4.89 -4.26 20.78
N CYS A 325 -5.15 -4.86 21.93
CA CYS A 325 -4.41 -4.57 23.15
C CYS A 325 -3.01 -5.20 23.09
N VAL A 326 -2.06 -4.56 23.76
CA VAL A 326 -0.68 -5.02 23.88
C VAL A 326 -0.42 -5.45 25.32
N GLU A 327 0.17 -6.63 25.51
CA GLU A 327 0.76 -7.00 26.78
C GLU A 327 2.18 -6.40 26.86
N LEU A 328 2.40 -5.55 27.87
CA LEU A 328 3.67 -4.89 28.12
C LEU A 328 4.35 -5.46 29.36
N ASP A 329 5.55 -5.99 29.18
CA ASP A 329 6.49 -6.26 30.27
C ASP A 329 7.34 -5.02 30.50
N TYR A 330 7.24 -4.43 31.70
CA TYR A 330 7.80 -3.12 31.98
C TYR A 330 8.45 -3.05 33.37
N THR A 331 9.60 -2.40 33.44
CA THR A 331 10.35 -2.15 34.69
C THR A 331 10.22 -0.68 35.09
N ASP A 332 9.60 -0.41 36.24
CA ASP A 332 9.43 0.97 36.72
C ASP A 332 10.76 1.62 37.18
N LEU A 333 10.71 2.91 37.53
CA LEU A 333 11.89 3.66 38.02
C LEU A 333 12.43 3.15 39.37
N LYS A 334 11.63 2.37 40.12
CA LYS A 334 12.04 1.74 41.38
C LYS A 334 12.64 0.34 41.15
N GLY A 335 12.70 -0.13 39.90
CA GLY A 335 13.22 -1.45 39.54
C GLY A 335 12.18 -2.58 39.62
N ASN A 336 10.89 -2.28 39.83
CA ASN A 336 9.86 -3.30 39.90
C ASN A 336 9.41 -3.69 38.48
N ARG A 337 9.60 -4.96 38.11
CA ARG A 337 9.12 -5.54 36.87
C ARG A 337 7.68 -6.03 37.03
N SER A 338 6.82 -5.71 36.07
CA SER A 338 5.44 -6.21 36.01
C SER A 338 4.91 -6.23 34.58
N SER A 339 3.99 -7.16 34.31
CA SER A 339 3.22 -7.22 33.08
C SER A 339 1.87 -6.51 33.25
N ARG A 340 1.36 -5.92 32.17
CA ARG A 340 0.05 -5.24 32.12
C ARG A 340 -0.50 -5.24 30.71
N VAL A 341 -1.82 -5.25 30.57
CA VAL A 341 -2.45 -5.13 29.25
C VAL A 341 -2.84 -3.68 29.01
N ILE A 342 -2.49 -3.15 27.83
CA ILE A 342 -2.74 -1.75 27.48
C ILE A 342 -3.46 -1.59 26.15
N GLU A 343 -4.21 -0.49 26.04
CA GLU A 343 -4.73 0.11 24.82
C GLU A 343 -3.69 1.14 24.33
N PRO A 344 -2.93 0.88 23.25
CA PRO A 344 -1.89 1.80 22.78
C PRO A 344 -2.48 2.97 21.97
N TYR A 345 -2.16 4.22 22.33
CA TYR A 345 -2.74 5.42 21.69
C TYR A 345 -1.73 6.33 21.02
N SER A 346 -0.60 6.71 21.64
CA SER A 346 0.33 7.65 21.01
C SER A 346 1.79 7.51 21.47
N LEU A 347 2.72 7.93 20.62
CA LEU A 347 4.13 8.10 20.97
C LEU A 347 4.46 9.58 21.00
N ARG A 348 5.07 10.06 22.08
CA ARG A 348 5.46 11.47 22.23
C ARG A 348 6.93 11.57 22.59
N ARG A 349 7.63 12.52 21.99
CA ARG A 349 9.01 12.91 22.34
C ARG A 349 8.95 14.05 23.35
N ALA A 350 9.37 13.77 24.57
CA ALA A 350 9.50 14.76 25.63
C ALA A 350 10.67 15.73 25.34
N GLN A 351 10.67 16.91 25.97
CA GLN A 351 11.70 17.94 25.80
C GLN A 351 13.12 17.45 26.12
N ASN A 352 13.25 16.47 27.01
CA ASN A 352 14.52 15.84 27.36
C ASN A 352 14.97 14.75 26.37
N GLY A 353 14.28 14.60 25.23
CA GLY A 353 14.58 13.64 24.18
C GLY A 353 14.00 12.24 24.40
N ASN A 354 13.47 11.94 25.59
CA ASN A 354 12.86 10.63 25.87
C ASN A 354 11.57 10.44 25.07
N ILE A 355 11.34 9.21 24.62
CA ILE A 355 10.09 8.83 23.96
C ILE A 355 9.20 8.12 24.97
N LEU A 356 7.94 8.53 25.01
CA LEU A 356 6.90 8.02 25.90
C LEU A 356 5.79 7.40 25.06
N LEU A 357 5.40 6.18 25.41
CA LEU A 357 4.18 5.54 24.95
C LEU A 357 3.03 5.92 25.88
N TYR A 358 2.06 6.66 25.35
CA TYR A 358 0.81 6.95 26.03
C TYR A 358 -0.20 5.85 25.68
N ALA A 359 -0.74 5.25 26.74
CA ALA A 359 -1.65 4.14 26.62
C ALA A 359 -2.63 4.13 27.78
N VAL A 360 -3.77 3.45 27.61
CA VAL A 360 -4.71 3.24 28.70
C VAL A 360 -4.58 1.83 29.22
N ARG A 361 -4.43 1.70 30.54
CA ARG A 361 -4.35 0.40 31.18
C ARG A 361 -5.72 -0.27 31.18
N VAL A 362 -5.76 -1.55 30.80
CA VAL A 362 -7.01 -2.28 30.60
C VAL A 362 -7.67 -2.69 31.91
N GLU A 363 -6.87 -2.93 32.96
CA GLU A 363 -7.36 -3.41 34.26
C GLU A 363 -8.18 -2.36 35.02
N ASP A 364 -7.83 -1.07 34.93
CA ASP A 364 -8.47 0.01 35.69
C ASP A 364 -8.81 1.26 34.86
N GLY A 365 -8.52 1.25 33.57
CA GLY A 365 -8.88 2.34 32.66
C GLY A 365 -8.03 3.59 32.81
N GLU A 366 -6.94 3.57 33.57
CA GLU A 366 -6.08 4.72 33.79
C GLU A 366 -5.16 5.04 32.60
N ILE A 367 -5.05 6.32 32.26
CA ILE A 367 -4.05 6.81 31.32
C ILE A 367 -2.67 6.71 31.97
N ARG A 368 -1.72 6.07 31.28
CA ARG A 368 -0.32 5.93 31.72
C ARG A 368 0.64 6.30 30.59
N ALA A 369 1.80 6.82 30.98
CA ALA A 369 2.92 7.09 30.08
C ALA A 369 4.08 6.14 30.43
N TYR A 370 4.51 5.34 29.46
CA TYR A 370 5.58 4.36 29.60
C TYR A 370 6.83 4.85 28.88
N LYS A 371 7.97 4.89 29.57
CA LYS A 371 9.24 5.20 28.91
C LYS A 371 9.64 4.02 28.04
N ILE A 372 9.94 4.28 26.77
CA ILE A 372 10.29 3.22 25.82
C ILE A 372 11.51 2.40 26.28
N ASN A 373 12.52 3.05 26.85
CA ASN A 373 13.74 2.39 27.36
C ASN A 373 13.52 1.59 28.66
N GLN A 374 12.29 1.49 29.16
CA GLN A 374 11.91 0.68 30.32
C GLN A 374 10.98 -0.49 29.94
N ILE A 375 10.64 -0.62 28.66
CA ILE A 375 9.88 -1.75 28.13
C ILE A 375 10.84 -2.92 27.93
N ASN A 376 10.64 -3.98 28.70
CA ASN A 376 11.41 -5.21 28.58
C ASN A 376 10.99 -6.00 27.34
N ASP A 377 9.68 -6.11 27.10
CA ASP A 377 9.08 -6.80 25.96
C ASP A 377 7.65 -6.29 25.67
N ALA A 378 7.16 -6.54 24.45
CA ALA A 378 5.80 -6.18 24.03
C ALA A 378 5.21 -7.23 23.08
N SER A 379 3.98 -7.68 23.34
CA SER A 379 3.30 -8.68 22.51
C SER A 379 1.84 -8.31 22.23
N VAL A 380 1.32 -8.71 21.07
CA VAL A 380 -0.08 -8.47 20.68
C VAL A 380 -0.98 -9.51 21.34
N THR A 381 -2.13 -9.06 21.83
CA THR A 381 -3.18 -9.94 22.37
C THR A 381 -4.36 -10.06 21.40
N ASN A 382 -5.22 -11.07 21.59
CA ASN A 382 -6.50 -11.16 20.87
C ASN A 382 -7.62 -10.31 21.50
N ARG A 383 -7.28 -9.40 22.43
CA ARG A 383 -8.25 -8.52 23.07
C ARG A 383 -8.38 -7.23 22.27
N ILE A 384 -9.57 -6.95 21.75
CA ILE A 384 -9.86 -5.70 21.03
C ILE A 384 -10.14 -4.59 22.05
N PHE A 385 -9.75 -3.36 21.72
CA PHE A 385 -10.24 -2.18 22.43
C PHE A 385 -11.07 -1.28 21.51
N VAL A 386 -12.08 -0.64 22.09
CA VAL A 386 -12.82 0.43 21.43
C VAL A 386 -12.13 1.74 21.82
N PRO A 387 -11.54 2.49 20.86
CA PRO A 387 -10.80 3.70 21.16
C PRO A 387 -11.65 4.72 21.95
N ARG A 388 -11.15 5.12 23.12
CA ARG A 388 -11.67 6.25 23.91
C ARG A 388 -11.02 7.57 23.54
N TYR A 389 -9.81 7.49 23.00
CA TYR A 389 -8.97 8.61 22.58
C TYR A 389 -8.49 8.39 21.15
N GLN A 390 -7.96 9.42 20.51
CA GLN A 390 -7.43 9.28 19.16
C GLN A 390 -6.22 8.32 19.14
N VAL A 391 -6.21 7.38 18.19
CA VAL A 391 -5.11 6.45 17.96
C VAL A 391 -4.12 7.08 16.98
N GLU A 392 -3.06 7.63 17.56
CA GLU A 392 -2.06 8.47 16.92
C GLU A 392 -0.74 7.74 16.60
N LEU A 393 -0.77 6.41 16.55
CA LEU A 393 0.41 5.57 16.36
C LEU A 393 0.71 5.25 14.89
N SER A 394 -0.30 5.38 14.03
CA SER A 394 -0.14 5.21 12.60
C SER A 394 0.14 6.57 11.94
N PRO A 395 1.04 6.63 10.94
CA PRO A 395 1.19 7.81 10.11
C PRO A 395 -0.13 8.04 9.37
N THR A 396 -0.62 9.28 9.36
CA THR A 396 -1.85 9.64 8.65
C THR A 396 -1.62 9.55 7.14
N GLY A 397 -2.39 8.72 6.45
CA GLY A 397 -2.44 8.72 4.99
C GLY A 397 -3.19 9.93 4.43
N ASN A 398 -3.01 10.19 3.13
CA ASN A 398 -3.68 11.29 2.41
C ASN A 398 -5.12 10.88 1.99
N ILE A 399 -6.02 10.71 2.94
CA ILE A 399 -7.45 10.54 2.63
C ILE A 399 -8.08 11.92 2.50
N ALA A 400 -8.28 12.39 1.26
CA ALA A 400 -9.01 13.62 1.00
C ALA A 400 -10.49 13.47 1.40
N GLU A 401 -11.08 14.48 2.03
CA GLU A 401 -12.52 14.52 2.30
C GLU A 401 -13.29 14.51 0.98
N VAL A 402 -14.15 13.51 0.79
CA VAL A 402 -15.07 13.46 -0.35
C VAL A 402 -16.10 14.59 -0.16
N SER A 403 -15.86 15.72 -0.81
CA SER A 403 -16.81 16.83 -0.83
C SER A 403 -18.10 16.39 -1.50
N ARG A 404 -19.21 16.38 -0.74
CA ARG A 404 -20.55 16.15 -1.26
C ARG A 404 -20.90 17.24 -2.26
N SER A 405 -20.95 16.93 -3.55
CA SER A 405 -21.84 17.67 -4.44
C SER A 405 -23.26 17.30 -4.04
N THR A 406 -23.93 18.16 -3.29
CA THR A 406 -25.38 18.09 -3.08
C THR A 406 -26.08 18.33 -4.42
N GLY A 407 -26.15 17.29 -5.23
CA GLY A 407 -26.97 17.23 -6.44
C GLY A 407 -28.34 16.71 -6.06
N SER A 408 -29.31 17.62 -5.94
CA SER A 408 -30.71 17.27 -5.87
C SER A 408 -31.10 16.37 -7.04
N SER A 409 -31.87 15.34 -6.72
CA SER A 409 -32.58 14.48 -7.66
C SER A 409 -33.38 15.28 -8.69
N SER A 410 -32.97 15.21 -9.96
CA SER A 410 -33.90 15.33 -11.08
C SER A 410 -33.33 14.59 -12.29
N SER A 411 -34.08 13.58 -12.70
CA SER A 411 -33.94 12.81 -13.91
C SER A 411 -34.03 13.67 -15.19
N LEU A 412 -33.54 13.08 -16.29
CA LEU A 412 -33.75 13.41 -17.72
C LEU A 412 -32.74 14.35 -18.39
N GLY A 413 -32.15 13.85 -19.48
CA GLY A 413 -31.74 14.69 -20.61
C GLY A 413 -30.42 14.27 -21.28
N ALA A 414 -30.52 13.60 -22.44
CA ALA A 414 -29.42 13.37 -23.38
C ALA A 414 -28.63 14.65 -23.73
N PRO A 415 -27.33 14.57 -24.06
CA PRO A 415 -26.50 15.76 -24.19
C PRO A 415 -26.77 16.49 -25.51
N ARG A 416 -27.34 17.69 -25.43
CA ARG A 416 -27.30 18.67 -26.52
C ARG A 416 -25.97 19.42 -26.48
N ARG A 417 -25.22 19.30 -27.57
CA ARG A 417 -24.07 20.13 -27.95
C ARG A 417 -24.43 21.61 -27.82
N SER A 418 -23.64 22.36 -27.04
CA SER A 418 -23.60 23.83 -27.11
C SER A 418 -22.20 24.31 -26.72
N THR A 419 -21.54 24.88 -27.71
CA THR A 419 -20.30 25.64 -27.62
C THR A 419 -20.52 26.92 -26.80
N LYS A 420 -19.64 27.19 -25.82
CA LYS A 420 -19.00 28.50 -25.67
C LYS A 420 -17.90 28.46 -24.62
N VAL A 421 -16.74 28.88 -25.11
CA VAL A 421 -15.49 29.19 -24.41
C VAL A 421 -15.71 30.34 -23.44
N SER A 422 -15.20 30.22 -22.22
CA SER A 422 -14.59 31.36 -21.53
C SER A 422 -13.40 30.88 -20.70
N SER A 423 -12.26 31.46 -21.03
CA SER A 423 -10.93 31.18 -20.51
C SER A 423 -10.71 31.89 -19.18
N ILE A 424 -10.32 31.15 -18.14
CA ILE A 424 -9.57 31.69 -17.01
C ILE A 424 -8.39 30.76 -16.78
N GLY A 425 -7.21 31.23 -17.20
CA GLY A 425 -5.98 30.48 -17.17
C GLY A 425 -5.38 30.43 -15.78
N ASN A 426 -5.35 29.24 -15.19
CA ASN A 426 -4.38 28.90 -14.16
C ASN A 426 -3.19 28.23 -14.84
N ARG A 427 -2.07 28.96 -14.88
CA ARG A 427 -0.77 28.44 -15.32
C ARG A 427 -0.25 27.47 -14.26
N SER A 428 -0.36 26.17 -14.53
CA SER A 428 0.37 25.14 -13.79
C SER A 428 1.88 25.26 -14.07
N PRO A 429 2.75 25.10 -13.06
CA PRO A 429 4.19 25.01 -13.31
C PRO A 429 4.49 23.71 -14.05
N ARG A 430 5.24 23.81 -15.15
CA ARG A 430 5.80 22.65 -15.88
C ARG A 430 6.74 21.89 -14.94
N LEU A 431 6.25 20.78 -14.39
CA LEU A 431 7.09 19.73 -13.80
C LEU A 431 7.94 19.11 -14.91
N ARG A 432 9.27 19.19 -14.78
CA ARG A 432 10.22 18.42 -15.58
C ARG A 432 10.36 17.05 -14.94
N THR A 433 9.38 16.17 -15.14
CA THR A 433 9.60 14.73 -15.04
C THR A 433 10.11 14.24 -16.39
N ALA A 434 11.15 13.41 -16.40
CA ALA A 434 11.55 12.70 -17.60
C ALA A 434 10.45 11.67 -17.93
N SER A 435 9.38 12.13 -18.60
CA SER A 435 8.33 11.26 -19.12
C SER A 435 8.95 10.25 -20.07
N LEU A 436 8.54 8.99 -20.00
CA LEU A 436 8.76 7.98 -21.06
C LEU A 436 7.93 8.36 -22.31
N ALA A 437 8.19 9.54 -22.89
CA ALA A 437 7.51 10.02 -24.09
C ALA A 437 8.09 9.36 -25.35
N SER A 438 7.24 9.20 -26.37
CA SER A 438 7.67 8.84 -27.71
C SER A 438 8.59 9.93 -28.27
N GLY A 439 9.77 9.52 -28.73
CA GLY A 439 10.85 10.41 -29.14
C GLY A 439 12.17 9.65 -29.24
N PRO A 440 13.17 10.25 -29.93
CA PRO A 440 14.42 9.58 -30.25
C PRO A 440 15.13 9.06 -29.00
N THR A 441 15.56 7.82 -29.07
CA THR A 441 16.31 7.13 -28.02
C THR A 441 17.79 7.12 -28.40
N TYR A 442 18.59 7.87 -27.66
CA TYR A 442 20.04 7.97 -27.83
C TYR A 442 20.73 6.83 -27.11
N ILE A 443 21.53 6.02 -27.81
CA ILE A 443 22.29 4.93 -27.21
C ILE A 443 23.70 5.42 -26.87
N TYR A 444 24.07 5.28 -25.61
CA TYR A 444 25.41 5.50 -25.09
C TYR A 444 26.04 4.17 -24.69
N LYS A 445 27.27 3.91 -25.11
CA LYS A 445 27.99 2.68 -24.78
C LYS A 445 29.09 2.99 -23.76
N CYS A 446 29.14 2.21 -22.67
CA CYS A 446 30.20 2.33 -21.68
C CYS A 446 31.52 1.83 -22.28
N PRO A 447 32.60 2.63 -22.23
CA PRO A 447 33.90 2.24 -22.79
C PRO A 447 34.61 1.15 -21.98
N VAL A 448 34.15 0.87 -20.75
CA VAL A 448 34.79 -0.10 -19.84
C VAL A 448 34.16 -1.49 -19.96
N CYS A 449 32.84 -1.58 -20.10
CA CYS A 449 32.13 -2.86 -20.06
C CYS A 449 31.27 -3.14 -21.31
N ASP A 450 31.35 -2.27 -22.31
CA ASP A 450 30.58 -2.32 -23.56
C ASP A 450 29.05 -2.37 -23.39
N LYS A 451 28.54 -2.13 -22.18
CA LYS A 451 27.11 -2.07 -21.89
C LYS A 451 26.51 -0.84 -22.56
N LYS A 452 25.37 -1.02 -23.21
CA LYS A 452 24.62 0.04 -23.91
C LYS A 452 23.54 0.60 -22.98
N PHE A 453 23.36 1.90 -23.00
CA PHE A 453 22.45 2.68 -22.18
C PHE A 453 21.58 3.51 -23.10
N ARG A 454 20.28 3.36 -22.99
CA ARG A 454 19.30 4.05 -23.83
C ARG A 454 18.79 5.27 -23.08
N ARG A 455 18.96 6.45 -23.65
CA ARG A 455 18.61 7.72 -23.02
C ARG A 455 17.61 8.47 -23.88
N LYS A 456 16.63 9.13 -23.26
CA LYS A 456 15.71 10.06 -23.95
C LYS A 456 16.27 11.47 -24.09
N SER A 457 17.43 11.75 -23.47
CA SER A 457 18.17 13.00 -23.63
C SER A 457 19.61 12.71 -24.03
N GLN A 458 20.26 13.64 -24.73
CA GLN A 458 21.67 13.53 -25.07
C GLN A 458 22.55 13.81 -23.84
N ASN A 459 22.62 12.85 -22.92
CA ASN A 459 23.45 12.94 -21.73
C ASN A 459 24.40 11.72 -21.65
N PRO A 460 25.72 11.93 -21.83
CA PRO A 460 26.70 10.84 -21.80
C PRO A 460 27.01 10.34 -20.38
N LYS A 461 26.50 10.97 -19.31
CA LYS A 461 26.76 10.53 -17.94
C LYS A 461 26.09 9.18 -17.66
N LEU A 462 26.84 8.23 -17.11
CA LEU A 462 26.36 6.92 -16.70
C LEU A 462 26.32 6.83 -15.17
N ASN A 463 25.22 6.29 -14.64
CA ASN A 463 25.13 5.96 -13.22
C ASN A 463 26.09 4.81 -12.89
N ALA A 464 26.35 4.61 -11.59
CA ALA A 464 27.07 3.42 -11.15
C ALA A 464 26.32 2.17 -11.62
N HIS A 465 27.00 1.30 -12.36
CA HIS A 465 26.39 0.13 -13.00
C HIS A 465 27.30 -1.08 -12.87
N LYS A 466 26.76 -2.26 -13.17
CA LYS A 466 27.49 -3.53 -13.18
C LYS A 466 27.86 -3.94 -14.61
N THR A 467 28.98 -4.64 -14.78
CA THR A 467 29.39 -5.29 -16.03
C THR A 467 28.42 -6.43 -16.38
N LYS A 468 28.55 -7.02 -17.57
CA LYS A 468 27.74 -8.18 -17.98
C LYS A 468 27.89 -9.37 -17.02
N ASP A 469 29.02 -9.45 -16.34
CA ASP A 469 29.35 -10.51 -15.38
C ASP A 469 28.96 -10.16 -13.93
N GLY A 470 28.23 -9.06 -13.71
CA GLY A 470 27.69 -8.68 -12.40
C GLY A 470 28.62 -7.89 -11.48
N TRP A 471 29.84 -7.56 -11.92
CA TRP A 471 30.81 -6.79 -11.12
C TRP A 471 30.59 -5.28 -11.23
N PRO A 472 30.87 -4.47 -10.18
CA PRO A 472 30.80 -3.01 -10.27
C PRO A 472 31.71 -2.48 -11.38
N CYS A 473 31.15 -1.75 -12.34
CA CYS A 473 31.89 -1.14 -13.43
C CYS A 473 32.37 0.26 -13.01
N ALA A 474 33.62 0.60 -13.33
CA ALA A 474 34.19 1.92 -13.07
C ALA A 474 33.70 3.02 -14.05
N GLY A 475 33.06 2.65 -15.16
CA GLY A 475 32.58 3.59 -16.17
C GLY A 475 31.51 4.55 -15.63
N ARG A 476 31.72 5.86 -15.82
CA ARG A 476 30.76 6.92 -15.43
C ARG A 476 30.37 7.83 -16.59
N THR A 477 30.94 7.60 -17.78
CA THR A 477 30.64 8.34 -19.00
C THR A 477 30.64 7.38 -20.17
N GLY A 478 29.57 7.39 -20.97
CA GLY A 478 29.41 6.59 -22.17
C GLY A 478 29.68 7.43 -23.41
N TYR A 479 30.16 6.80 -24.48
CA TYR A 479 30.24 7.45 -25.78
C TYR A 479 28.94 7.22 -26.54
N TYR A 480 28.51 8.23 -27.30
CA TYR A 480 27.32 8.15 -28.13
C TYR A 480 27.55 7.13 -29.26
N GLU A 481 26.64 6.18 -29.42
CA GLU A 481 26.71 5.10 -30.41
C GLU A 481 25.72 5.29 -31.55
N ASN A 482 24.42 5.48 -31.26
CA ASN A 482 23.39 5.75 -32.28
C ASN A 482 22.14 6.44 -31.70
N THR A 483 21.20 6.79 -32.57
CA THR A 483 19.84 7.24 -32.20
C THR A 483 18.83 6.32 -32.87
N ILE A 484 17.87 5.80 -32.10
CA ILE A 484 16.69 5.07 -32.59
C ILE A 484 15.50 6.03 -32.59
N TYR A 485 14.81 6.19 -33.71
CA TYR A 485 13.64 7.06 -33.84
C TYR A 485 12.33 6.34 -33.54
#